data_AF-A0A0F9VQQ1-F1
#
_entry.id   AF-A0A0F9VQQ1-F1
#
_cell.length_a   1.000
_cell.length_b   1.000
_cell.length_c   1.000
_cell.angle_alpha   90.00
_cell.angle_beta   90.00
_cell.angle_gamma   90.00
#
_symmetry.space_group_name_H-M   'P 1'
#
loop_
_entity.id
_entity.type
_entity.pdbx_description
1 polymer ?
#
loop_
_entity_poly.entity_id
_entity_poly.type
_entity_poly.pdbx_seq_one_letter_code
_entity_poly.pdbx_strand_id
1 'polypeptide(L)'
;MLETIELTETFTKVSCGECGGVYALTQRYLKEKREHGGYWTCPYCKCTWGYNKELSELAQTKERLEREQYYLANERSRHDQTRASLRGHKAAKTRLKNRIANGVCPCCNRHFTNLNRHMTTMHPDFSEVTK
;
A
#
# COMPACT_ATOMS: atom_id res chain seq x y z
N MET A 1 36.85 22.69 -52.61
CA MET A 1 37.25 21.38 -52.06
C MET A 1 35.99 20.69 -51.59
N LEU A 2 35.68 19.51 -52.14
CA LEU A 2 34.56 18.68 -51.68
C LEU A 2 35.13 17.71 -50.65
N GLU A 3 34.71 17.82 -49.40
CA GLU A 3 34.95 16.80 -48.38
C GLU A 3 33.88 15.72 -48.52
N THR A 4 34.32 14.49 -48.80
CA THR A 4 33.48 13.29 -48.76
C THR A 4 33.61 12.63 -47.39
N ILE A 5 32.47 12.21 -46.82
CA ILE A 5 32.41 11.44 -45.58
C ILE A 5 31.73 10.11 -45.88
N GLU A 6 32.34 9.02 -45.41
CA GLU A 6 31.72 7.69 -45.40
C GLU A 6 31.17 7.39 -43.99
N LEU A 7 29.90 7.00 -43.92
CA LEU A 7 29.19 6.71 -42.66
C LEU A 7 28.56 5.33 -42.72
N THR A 8 28.80 4.53 -41.68
CA THR A 8 28.10 3.27 -41.44
C THR A 8 27.09 3.49 -40.32
N GLU A 9 25.79 3.33 -40.61
CA GLU A 9 24.73 3.46 -39.62
C GLU A 9 23.82 2.22 -39.59
N THR A 10 23.41 1.84 -38.39
CA THR A 10 22.42 0.78 -38.17
C THR A 10 21.03 1.38 -38.11
N PHE A 11 20.10 0.81 -38.88
CA PHE A 11 18.71 1.20 -38.90
C PHE A 11 17.84 0.17 -38.19
N THR A 12 16.86 0.65 -37.43
CA THR A 12 15.85 -0.17 -36.76
C THR A 12 14.51 0.04 -37.45
N LYS A 13 13.84 -1.06 -37.74
CA LYS A 13 12.49 -1.07 -38.30
C LYS A 13 11.47 -0.61 -37.26
N VAL A 14 10.62 0.35 -37.64
CA VAL A 14 9.53 0.88 -36.82
C VAL A 14 8.25 0.84 -37.65
N SER A 15 7.15 0.41 -37.04
CA SER A 15 5.82 0.47 -37.62
C SER A 15 5.03 1.62 -36.98
N CYS A 16 4.37 2.42 -37.81
CA CYS A 16 3.42 3.43 -37.33
C CYS A 16 2.21 2.74 -36.69
N GLY A 17 1.82 3.14 -35.48
CA GLY A 17 0.63 2.60 -34.82
C GLY A 17 -0.70 3.09 -35.41
N GLU A 18 -0.69 4.16 -36.19
CA GLU A 18 -1.91 4.74 -36.80
C GLU A 18 -2.18 4.13 -38.18
N CYS A 19 -1.22 4.27 -39.11
CA CYS A 19 -1.40 3.82 -40.49
C CYS A 19 -0.77 2.47 -40.81
N GLY A 20 -0.05 1.85 -39.86
CA GLY A 20 0.65 0.57 -40.07
C GLY A 20 1.89 0.64 -40.97
N GLY A 21 2.21 1.81 -41.55
CA GLY A 21 3.36 1.98 -42.43
C GLY A 21 4.68 1.64 -41.74
N VAL A 22 5.52 0.86 -42.41
CA VAL A 22 6.82 0.40 -41.90
C VAL A 22 7.93 1.26 -42.47
N TYR A 23 8.73 1.86 -41.61
CA TYR A 23 9.88 2.69 -41.99
C TYR A 23 11.06 2.43 -41.05
N ALA A 24 12.21 3.00 -41.40
CA ALA A 24 13.44 2.78 -40.67
C ALA A 24 13.95 4.09 -40.05
N LEU A 25 14.39 4.02 -38.79
CA LEU A 25 15.07 5.11 -38.10
C LEU A 25 16.45 4.63 -37.67
N THR A 26 17.42 5.54 -37.56
CA THR A 26 18.74 5.17 -37.07
C THR A 26 18.64 4.71 -35.62
N GLN A 27 19.40 3.67 -35.26
CA GLN A 27 19.38 3.12 -33.92
C GLN A 27 19.82 4.16 -32.88
N ARG A 28 20.77 5.02 -33.26
CA ARG A 28 21.22 6.17 -32.46
C ARG A 28 20.08 7.12 -32.13
N TYR A 29 19.29 7.51 -33.14
CA TYR A 29 18.17 8.43 -32.96
C TYR A 29 17.08 7.84 -32.06
N LEU A 30 16.71 6.56 -32.26
CA LEU A 30 15.74 5.89 -31.39
C LEU A 30 16.21 5.75 -29.95
N LYS A 31 17.50 5.46 -29.74
CA LYS A 31 18.09 5.37 -28.40
C LYS A 31 17.99 6.70 -27.67
N GLU A 32 18.38 7.79 -28.32
CA GLU A 32 18.29 9.15 -27.78
C GLU A 32 16.85 9.49 -27.37
N LYS A 33 15.87 9.20 -28.24
CA LYS A 33 14.45 9.43 -27.93
C LYS A 33 13.93 8.57 -26.79
N ARG A 34 14.46 7.36 -26.59
CA ARG A 34 14.09 6.50 -25.45
C ARG A 34 14.67 7.01 -24.13
N GLU A 35 15.92 7.50 -24.15
CA GLU A 35 16.63 7.93 -22.94
C GLU A 35 16.20 9.33 -22.46
N HIS A 36 16.00 10.26 -23.39
CA HIS A 36 15.67 11.66 -23.09
C HIS A 36 14.21 12.02 -23.37
N GLY A 37 13.45 11.11 -23.98
CA GLY A 37 12.14 11.42 -24.51
C GLY A 37 12.21 12.15 -25.84
N GLY A 38 11.03 12.43 -26.39
CA GLY A 38 10.85 13.17 -27.63
C GLY A 38 10.16 12.36 -28.71
N TYR A 39 9.93 13.03 -29.83
CA TYR A 39 9.00 12.59 -30.85
C TYR A 39 9.62 12.59 -32.24
N TRP A 40 9.03 11.78 -33.11
CA TRP A 40 9.32 11.70 -34.53
C TRP A 40 8.01 11.58 -35.31
N THR A 41 8.05 11.99 -36.57
CA THR A 41 6.87 12.01 -37.43
C THR A 41 6.91 10.85 -38.40
N CYS A 42 5.79 10.14 -38.54
CA CYS A 42 5.66 9.10 -39.56
C CYS A 42 5.74 9.74 -40.95
N PRO A 43 6.59 9.21 -41.86
CA PRO A 43 6.71 9.77 -43.20
C PRO A 43 5.42 9.61 -44.01
N TYR A 44 4.63 8.56 -43.75
CA TYR A 44 3.40 8.23 -44.46
C TYR A 44 2.18 9.03 -43.99
N CYS A 45 1.81 8.98 -42.69
CA CYS A 45 0.61 9.68 -42.19
C CYS A 45 0.84 11.04 -41.54
N LYS A 46 2.10 11.49 -41.36
CA LYS A 46 2.44 12.72 -40.63
C LYS A 46 1.98 12.78 -39.16
N CYS A 47 1.40 11.70 -38.67
CA CYS A 47 1.16 11.38 -37.28
C CYS A 47 2.49 11.34 -36.50
N THR A 48 2.49 11.85 -35.27
CA THR A 48 3.70 12.01 -34.44
C THR A 48 3.71 10.99 -33.31
N TRP A 49 4.84 10.30 -33.14
CA TRP A 49 5.05 9.22 -32.18
C TRP A 49 6.29 9.50 -31.35
N GLY A 50 6.34 9.03 -30.11
CA GLY A 50 7.47 9.34 -29.25
C GLY A 50 7.41 8.68 -27.89
N TYR A 51 8.44 8.93 -27.11
CA TYR A 51 8.49 8.56 -25.70
C TYR A 51 8.31 9.83 -24.87
N ASN A 52 7.26 9.86 -24.05
CA ASN A 52 7.09 10.93 -23.09
C ASN A 52 7.60 10.46 -21.72
N LYS A 53 8.85 10.83 -21.42
CA LYS A 53 9.52 10.41 -20.19
C LYS A 53 8.86 11.02 -18.95
N GLU A 54 8.49 12.29 -19.02
CA GLU A 54 7.81 12.99 -17.91
C GLU A 54 6.48 12.32 -17.55
N LEU A 55 5.66 11.97 -18.55
CA LEU A 55 4.41 11.23 -18.32
C LEU A 55 4.66 9.83 -17.75
N SER A 56 5.70 9.14 -18.20
CA SER A 56 6.07 7.81 -17.69
C SER A 56 6.55 7.89 -16.23
N GLU A 57 7.44 8.82 -15.92
CA GLU A 57 7.97 9.03 -14.56
C GLU A 57 6.85 9.48 -13.62
N LEU A 58 5.99 10.40 -14.06
CA LEU A 58 4.82 10.87 -13.31
C LEU A 58 3.85 9.72 -13.02
N ALA A 59 3.57 8.85 -14.00
CA ALA A 59 2.72 7.69 -13.80
C ALA A 59 3.30 6.72 -12.76
N GLN A 60 4.60 6.42 -12.84
CA GLN A 60 5.29 5.56 -11.88
C GLN A 60 5.31 6.17 -10.47
N THR A 61 5.54 7.48 -10.36
CA THR A 61 5.52 8.17 -9.06
C THR A 61 4.13 8.21 -8.45
N LYS A 62 3.10 8.45 -9.25
CA LYS A 62 1.70 8.40 -8.78
C LYS A 62 1.34 7.02 -8.27
N GLU A 63 1.64 5.97 -9.02
CA GLU A 63 1.38 4.59 -8.62
C GLU A 63 2.14 4.23 -7.31
N ARG A 64 3.39 4.69 -7.18
CA ARG A 64 4.15 4.53 -5.94
C ARG A 64 3.50 5.27 -4.76
N LEU A 65 3.09 6.51 -4.96
CA LEU A 65 2.44 7.32 -3.93
C LEU A 65 1.13 6.69 -3.47
N GLU A 66 0.31 6.20 -4.40
CA GLU A 66 -0.95 5.52 -4.09
C GLU A 66 -0.71 4.24 -3.27
N ARG A 67 0.30 3.44 -3.63
CA ARG A 67 0.70 2.26 -2.84
C ARG A 67 1.14 2.62 -1.42
N GLU A 68 1.95 3.65 -1.26
CA GLU A 68 2.42 4.11 0.04
C GLU A 68 1.25 4.64 0.90
N GLN A 69 0.34 5.41 0.29
CA GLN A 69 -0.87 5.89 0.97
C GLN A 69 -1.77 4.73 1.42
N TYR A 70 -1.98 3.74 0.57
CA TYR A 70 -2.76 2.55 0.92
C TYR A 70 -2.12 1.79 2.09
N TYR A 71 -0.80 1.60 2.05
CA TYR A 71 -0.06 0.93 3.13
C TYR A 71 -0.22 1.69 4.45
N LEU A 72 -0.01 3.00 4.45
CA LEU A 72 -0.16 3.85 5.64
C LEU A 72 -1.58 3.85 6.19
N ALA A 73 -2.59 3.86 5.31
CA ALA A 73 -4.00 3.80 5.74
C ALA A 73 -4.31 2.46 6.43
N ASN A 74 -3.82 1.35 5.89
CA ASN A 74 -3.99 0.02 6.48
C ASN A 74 -3.26 -0.09 7.83
N GLU A 75 -2.04 0.41 7.93
CA GLU A 75 -1.27 0.43 9.17
C GLU A 75 -1.97 1.26 10.25
N ARG A 76 -2.47 2.45 9.91
CA ARG A 76 -3.27 3.28 10.82
C ARG A 76 -4.52 2.55 11.31
N SER A 77 -5.26 1.91 10.41
CA SER A 77 -6.44 1.13 10.77
C SER A 77 -6.12 -0.02 11.74
N ARG A 78 -5.03 -0.76 11.49
CA ARG A 78 -4.56 -1.82 12.40
C ARG A 78 -4.17 -1.28 13.77
N HIS A 79 -3.47 -0.16 13.79
CA HIS A 79 -3.08 0.49 15.03
C HIS A 79 -4.31 0.95 15.83
N ASP A 80 -5.30 1.55 15.16
CA ASP A 80 -6.54 2.02 15.80
C ASP A 80 -7.38 0.85 16.34
N GLN A 81 -7.49 -0.25 15.60
CA GLN A 81 -8.15 -1.48 16.06
C GLN A 81 -7.46 -2.05 17.30
N THR A 82 -6.12 -2.12 17.28
CA THR A 82 -5.33 -2.59 18.43
C THR A 82 -5.55 -1.68 19.63
N ARG A 83 -5.52 -0.36 19.43
CA ARG A 83 -5.74 0.62 20.48
C ARG A 83 -7.16 0.53 21.06
N ALA A 84 -8.17 0.34 20.22
CA ALA A 84 -9.55 0.15 20.64
C ALA A 84 -9.71 -1.14 21.46
N SER A 85 -9.11 -2.25 21.02
CA SER A 85 -9.10 -3.52 21.75
C SER A 85 -8.46 -3.37 23.14
N LEU A 86 -7.26 -2.78 23.21
CA LEU A 86 -6.57 -2.53 24.48
C LEU A 86 -7.38 -1.65 25.44
N ARG A 87 -8.04 -0.61 24.91
CA ARG A 87 -8.96 0.22 25.70
C ARG A 87 -10.14 -0.59 26.22
N GLY A 88 -10.72 -1.46 25.39
CA GLY A 88 -11.81 -2.37 25.76
C GLY A 88 -11.40 -3.34 26.89
N HIS A 89 -10.25 -4.00 26.75
CA HIS A 89 -9.70 -4.88 27.79
C HIS A 89 -9.43 -4.14 29.10
N LYS A 90 -8.85 -2.93 29.02
CA LYS A 90 -8.62 -2.10 30.20
C LYS A 90 -9.93 -1.73 30.88
N ALA A 91 -10.94 -1.29 30.12
CA ALA A 91 -12.24 -0.94 30.66
C ALA A 91 -12.95 -2.14 31.32
N ALA A 92 -12.90 -3.32 30.67
CA ALA A 92 -13.46 -4.56 31.23
C ALA A 92 -12.77 -4.95 32.54
N LYS A 93 -11.43 -4.90 32.58
CA LYS A 93 -10.64 -5.16 33.80
C LYS A 93 -11.00 -4.18 34.93
N THR A 94 -11.12 -2.89 34.63
CA THR A 94 -11.52 -1.88 35.62
C THR A 94 -12.94 -2.12 36.14
N ARG A 95 -13.90 -2.41 35.25
CA ARG A 95 -15.28 -2.73 35.65
C ARG A 95 -15.36 -3.95 36.56
N LEU A 96 -14.62 -5.01 36.23
CA LEU A 96 -14.55 -6.23 37.04
C LEU A 96 -13.93 -5.93 38.42
N LYS A 97 -12.81 -5.20 38.46
CA LYS A 97 -12.19 -4.77 39.72
C LYS A 97 -13.15 -3.97 40.60
N ASN A 98 -13.85 -3.00 40.03
CA ASN A 98 -14.81 -2.18 40.77
C ASN A 98 -15.99 -3.02 41.29
N ARG A 99 -16.48 -3.99 40.49
CA ARG A 99 -17.55 -4.90 40.88
C ARG A 99 -17.15 -5.76 42.08
N ILE A 100 -15.96 -6.36 42.03
CA ILE A 100 -15.40 -7.18 43.11
C ILE A 100 -15.17 -6.32 44.36
N ALA A 101 -14.62 -5.11 44.20
CA ALA A 101 -14.41 -4.17 45.31
C ALA A 101 -15.72 -3.77 46.00
N ASN A 102 -16.81 -3.66 45.25
CA ASN A 102 -18.15 -3.40 45.77
C ASN A 102 -18.84 -4.66 46.32
N GLY A 103 -18.14 -5.78 46.50
CA GLY A 103 -18.71 -7.01 47.08
C GLY A 103 -19.65 -7.79 46.14
N VAL A 104 -19.63 -7.51 44.84
CA VAL A 104 -20.48 -8.20 43.86
C VAL A 104 -19.72 -9.38 43.24
N CYS A 105 -20.32 -10.57 43.30
CA CYS A 105 -19.76 -11.79 42.73
C CYS A 105 -19.76 -11.75 41.19
N PRO A 106 -18.64 -12.08 40.51
CA PRO A 106 -18.57 -12.09 39.05
C PRO A 106 -19.33 -13.26 38.40
N CYS A 107 -19.57 -14.36 39.13
CA CYS A 107 -20.21 -15.56 38.61
C CYS A 107 -21.74 -15.46 38.65
N CYS A 108 -22.31 -14.96 39.76
CA CYS A 108 -23.75 -14.91 39.96
C CYS A 108 -24.34 -13.48 40.00
N ASN A 109 -23.50 -12.43 39.89
CA ASN A 109 -23.88 -11.01 39.92
C ASN A 109 -24.68 -10.57 41.17
N ARG A 110 -24.57 -11.30 42.29
CA ARG A 110 -25.20 -10.93 43.57
C ARG A 110 -24.20 -10.18 44.48
N HIS A 111 -24.73 -9.32 45.33
CA HIS A 111 -23.96 -8.59 46.33
C HIS A 111 -23.84 -9.41 47.63
N PHE A 112 -22.64 -9.47 48.20
CA PHE A 112 -22.36 -10.15 49.46
C PHE A 112 -21.49 -9.28 50.36
N THR A 113 -21.83 -9.22 51.65
CA THR A 113 -21.00 -8.56 52.67
C THR A 113 -19.65 -9.26 52.86
N ASN A 114 -19.63 -10.60 52.72
CA ASN A 114 -18.41 -11.40 52.73
C ASN A 114 -18.29 -12.20 51.41
N LEU A 115 -17.83 -11.52 50.38
CA LEU A 115 -17.65 -12.08 49.03
C LEU A 115 -16.69 -13.29 49.05
N ASN A 116 -15.63 -13.27 49.87
CA ASN A 116 -14.66 -14.35 49.96
C ASN A 116 -15.31 -15.68 50.37
N ARG A 117 -16.12 -15.67 51.45
CA ARG A 117 -16.85 -16.88 51.90
C ARG A 117 -17.81 -17.41 50.83
N HIS A 118 -18.47 -16.52 50.10
CA HIS A 118 -19.38 -16.93 49.03
C HIS A 118 -18.61 -17.61 47.89
N MET A 119 -17.49 -17.03 47.45
CA MET A 119 -16.68 -17.61 46.37
C MET A 119 -16.11 -18.98 46.75
N THR A 120 -15.60 -19.17 47.98
CA THR A 120 -15.01 -20.44 48.40
C THR A 120 -16.02 -21.57 48.57
N THR A 121 -17.29 -21.26 48.88
CA THR A 121 -18.34 -22.27 49.12
C THR A 121 -19.15 -22.60 47.88
N MET A 122 -19.46 -21.59 47.04
CA MET A 122 -20.35 -21.73 45.88
C MET A 122 -19.61 -21.74 44.54
N HIS A 123 -18.39 -21.20 44.50
CA HIS A 123 -17.57 -21.09 43.27
C HIS A 123 -16.11 -21.50 43.52
N PRO A 124 -15.83 -22.69 44.09
CA PRO A 124 -14.47 -23.11 44.45
C PRO A 124 -13.52 -23.14 43.25
N ASP A 125 -14.01 -23.61 42.10
CA ASP A 125 -13.23 -23.79 40.86
C ASP A 125 -12.81 -22.45 40.22
N PHE A 126 -13.44 -21.33 40.59
CA PHE A 126 -13.10 -20.02 40.03
C PHE A 126 -11.70 -19.55 40.44
N SER A 127 -11.16 -20.08 41.56
CA SER A 127 -9.86 -19.70 42.09
C SER A 127 -8.67 -20.39 41.39
N GLU A 128 -8.88 -21.53 40.73
CA GLU A 128 -7.81 -22.34 40.15
C GLU A 128 -7.29 -21.81 38.81
N VAL A 129 -8.10 -21.03 38.09
CA VAL A 129 -7.78 -20.54 36.73
C VAL A 129 -6.79 -19.37 36.72
N THR A 130 -6.37 -18.87 37.89
CA THR A 130 -5.59 -17.62 38.02
C THR A 130 -4.15 -17.81 38.54
N LYS A 131 -3.66 -19.04 38.68
CA LYS A 131 -2.24 -19.35 38.96
C LYS A 131 -1.47 -19.57 37.66
#